data_AF-A0A5B0A577-F1
#
_entry.id   AF-A0A5B0A577-F1
#
_cell.length_a   1.000
_cell.length_b   1.000
_cell.length_c   1.000
_cell.angle_alpha   90.00
_cell.angle_beta   90.00
_cell.angle_gamma   90.00
#
_symmetry.space_group_name_H-M   'P 1'
#
loop_
_entity.id
_entity.type
_entity.pdbx_description
1 polymer ?
#
loop_
_entity_poly.entity_id
_entity_poly.type
_entity_poly.pdbx_seq_one_letter_code
_entity_poly.pdbx_strand_id
1 'polypeptide(L)'
;MGQVDEVMVVFLRARFREDETAARALKPGKNEELIRLRDRVLADVEAKRQLLDWVLTIPWDAYEGSRTIVRQLVMGAIESIPLKLRSPVALTLLAAYVNHPDFPPEWKGLVDELAEDGARAQARTDR
;
A
#
# COMPACT_ATOMS: atom_id res chain seq x y z
N MET A 1 12.50 1.45 -15.08
CA MET A 1 11.22 1.42 -14.34
C MET A 1 11.56 1.22 -12.86
N GLY A 2 11.49 2.28 -12.08
CA GLY A 2 11.87 2.27 -10.66
C GLY A 2 11.49 3.60 -10.00
N GLN A 3 10.25 4.02 -10.25
CA GLN A 3 9.68 5.27 -9.77
C GLN A 3 8.27 4.90 -9.31
N VAL A 4 8.16 4.35 -8.09
CA VAL A 4 6.96 4.66 -7.32
C VAL A 4 7.04 6.18 -7.17
N ASP A 5 6.23 6.87 -7.95
CA ASP A 5 6.41 8.29 -8.21
C ASP A 5 6.34 9.06 -6.90
N GLU A 6 7.24 10.01 -6.70
CA GLU A 6 7.23 10.86 -5.50
C GLU A 6 5.85 11.51 -5.33
N VAL A 7 5.20 11.82 -6.44
CA VAL A 7 3.82 12.30 -6.54
C VAL A 7 2.81 11.30 -5.96
N MET A 8 2.95 10.00 -6.25
CA MET A 8 2.10 8.93 -5.68
C MET A 8 2.28 8.81 -4.17
N VAL A 9 3.52 8.87 -3.69
CA VAL A 9 3.81 8.81 -2.24
C VAL A 9 3.21 10.01 -1.52
N VAL A 10 3.35 11.20 -2.09
CA VAL A 10 2.75 12.43 -1.56
C VAL A 10 1.23 12.32 -1.53
N PHE A 11 0.61 11.83 -2.61
CA PHE A 11 -0.84 11.60 -2.69
C PHE A 11 -1.33 10.62 -1.61
N LEU A 12 -0.72 9.44 -1.50
CA LEU A 12 -1.12 8.43 -0.51
C LEU A 12 -0.96 8.96 0.93
N ARG A 13 0.13 9.66 1.22
CA ARG A 13 0.35 10.29 2.53
C ARG A 13 -0.72 11.34 2.84
N ALA A 14 -1.13 12.14 1.85
CA ALA A 14 -2.19 13.13 2.02
C ALA A 14 -3.53 12.45 2.34
N ARG A 15 -3.90 11.41 1.60
CA ARG A 15 -5.14 10.66 1.80
C ARG A 15 -5.19 9.92 3.13
N PHE A 16 -4.09 9.31 3.57
CA PHE A 16 -3.99 8.71 4.90
C PHE A 16 -4.17 9.73 6.03
N ARG A 17 -3.71 10.97 5.85
CA ARG A 17 -3.92 12.04 6.84
C ARG A 17 -5.37 12.52 6.85
N GLU A 18 -6.01 12.58 5.69
CA GLU A 18 -7.42 12.93 5.58
C GLU A 18 -8.31 11.89 6.27
N ASP A 19 -8.09 10.59 6.00
CA ASP A 19 -8.81 9.50 6.67
C ASP A 19 -8.61 9.52 8.18
N GLU A 20 -7.37 9.75 8.65
CA GLU A 20 -7.10 9.91 10.08
C GLU A 20 -7.84 11.12 10.68
N THR A 21 -7.82 12.25 9.97
CA THR A 21 -8.47 13.49 10.43
C THR A 21 -9.97 13.30 10.51
N ALA A 22 -10.58 12.68 9.50
CA ALA A 22 -12.00 12.36 9.47
C ALA A 22 -12.38 11.40 10.62
N ALA A 23 -11.60 10.35 10.84
CA ALA A 23 -11.80 9.43 11.95
C ALA A 23 -11.71 10.14 13.31
N ARG A 24 -10.68 10.98 13.51
CA ARG A 24 -10.51 11.75 14.76
C ARG A 24 -11.60 12.79 14.98
N ALA A 25 -12.19 13.32 13.91
CA ALA A 25 -13.29 14.28 13.99
C ALA A 25 -14.63 13.64 14.38
N LEU A 26 -14.77 12.31 14.26
CA LEU A 26 -15.95 11.61 14.75
C LEU A 26 -16.13 11.84 16.25
N LYS A 27 -17.33 12.28 16.64
CA LYS A 27 -17.74 12.44 18.03
C LYS A 27 -18.64 11.25 18.41
N PRO A 28 -18.07 10.10 18.80
CA PRO A 28 -18.85 8.89 19.03
C PRO A 28 -19.78 8.98 20.24
N GLY A 29 -19.53 9.89 21.20
CA GLY A 29 -20.32 9.97 22.43
C GLY A 29 -20.30 8.63 23.17
N LYS A 30 -21.48 8.07 23.43
CA LYS A 30 -21.66 6.70 23.99
C LYS A 30 -22.01 5.66 22.93
N ASN A 31 -22.02 6.01 21.64
CA ASN A 31 -22.32 5.07 20.57
C ASN A 31 -21.11 4.17 20.33
N GLU A 32 -21.16 2.94 20.85
CA GLU A 32 -20.08 1.96 20.73
C GLU A 32 -19.74 1.60 19.27
N GLU A 33 -20.71 1.61 18.37
CA GLU A 33 -20.46 1.31 16.95
C GLU A 33 -19.58 2.39 16.31
N LEU A 34 -19.84 3.66 16.64
CA LEU A 34 -19.01 4.77 16.17
C LEU A 34 -17.61 4.74 16.79
N ILE A 35 -17.47 4.29 18.04
CA ILE A 35 -16.16 4.08 18.67
C ILE A 35 -15.39 3.00 17.91
N ARG A 36 -16.00 1.82 17.70
CA ARG A 36 -15.37 0.70 16.98
C ARG A 36 -15.03 1.07 15.54
N LEU A 37 -15.90 1.81 14.85
CA LEU A 37 -15.64 2.28 13.50
C LEU A 37 -14.44 3.23 13.46
N ARG A 38 -14.40 4.24 14.35
CA ARG A 38 -13.26 5.15 14.45
C ARG A 38 -11.96 4.39 14.68
N ASP A 39 -11.95 3.50 15.67
CA ASP A 39 -10.75 2.78 16.06
C ASP A 39 -10.28 1.84 14.94
N ARG A 40 -11.22 1.23 14.20
CA ARG A 40 -10.92 0.44 12.99
C ARG A 40 -10.29 1.29 11.89
N VAL A 41 -10.83 2.49 11.60
CA VAL A 41 -10.27 3.38 10.58
C VAL A 41 -8.87 3.84 10.96
N LEU A 42 -8.63 4.15 12.24
CA LEU A 42 -7.30 4.52 12.72
C LEU A 42 -6.30 3.36 12.58
N ALA A 43 -6.72 2.14 12.90
CA ALA A 43 -5.89 0.95 12.70
C ALA A 43 -5.58 0.68 11.22
N ASP A 44 -6.57 0.87 10.33
CA ASP A 44 -6.39 0.73 8.88
C ASP A 44 -5.41 1.77 8.32
N VAL A 45 -5.53 3.04 8.73
CA VAL A 45 -4.60 4.10 8.34
C VAL A 45 -3.18 3.78 8.77
N GLU A 46 -2.99 3.28 9.99
CA GLU A 46 -1.67 2.91 10.50
C GLU A 46 -1.09 1.72 9.71
N ALA A 47 -1.89 0.69 9.42
CA ALA A 47 -1.46 -0.43 8.58
C ALA A 47 -1.04 0.04 7.18
N LYS A 48 -1.83 0.93 6.55
CA LYS A 48 -1.51 1.53 5.24
C LYS A 48 -0.21 2.33 5.26
N ARG A 49 0.09 3.04 6.35
CA ARG A 49 1.37 3.75 6.53
C ARG A 49 2.55 2.79 6.62
N GLN A 50 2.43 1.74 7.42
CA GLN A 50 3.48 0.72 7.56
C GLN A 50 3.74 0.00 6.24
N LEU A 51 2.68 -0.29 5.47
CA LEU A 51 2.81 -0.86 4.12
C LEU A 51 3.51 0.10 3.16
N LEU A 52 3.15 1.39 3.16
CA LEU A 52 3.82 2.39 2.33
C LEU A 52 5.29 2.55 2.75
N ASP A 53 5.60 2.57 4.04
CA ASP A 53 6.97 2.63 4.54
C ASP A 53 7.77 1.40 4.13
N TRP A 54 7.18 0.20 4.22
CA TRP A 54 7.80 -1.03 3.75
C TRP A 54 8.10 -1.00 2.24
N VAL A 55 7.22 -0.42 1.43
CA VAL A 55 7.47 -0.21 -0.01
C VAL A 55 8.68 0.71 -0.24
N LEU A 56 8.87 1.72 0.62
CA LEU A 56 9.92 2.74 0.47
C LEU A 56 11.27 2.37 1.10
N THR A 57 11.28 1.58 2.18
CA THR A 57 12.47 1.31 3.01
C THR A 57 13.42 0.27 2.40
N ILE A 58 13.01 -0.46 1.35
CA ILE A 58 13.87 -1.50 0.77
C ILE A 58 14.79 -0.89 -0.30
N PRO A 59 16.13 -0.89 -0.08
CA PRO A 59 17.07 -0.41 -1.08
C PRO A 59 17.00 -1.31 -2.32
N TRP A 60 16.60 -0.73 -3.43
CA TRP A 60 16.49 -1.39 -4.74
C TRP A 60 17.87 -1.70 -5.36
N ASP A 61 18.96 -1.30 -4.69
CA ASP A 61 20.34 -1.43 -5.16
C ASP A 61 21.04 -2.74 -4.73
N ALA A 62 20.38 -3.66 -4.03
CA ALA A 62 21.00 -4.92 -3.62
C ALA A 62 21.10 -5.99 -4.75
N TYR A 63 21.05 -5.58 -6.02
CA TYR A 63 21.30 -6.47 -7.17
C TYR A 63 22.76 -6.49 -7.64
N GLU A 64 23.66 -5.77 -6.98
CA GLU A 64 25.12 -5.94 -7.14
C GLU A 64 25.83 -5.96 -5.79
N GLY A 65 26.32 -7.13 -5.38
CA GLY A 65 27.39 -7.23 -4.37
C GLY A 65 26.98 -7.64 -2.96
N SER A 66 27.15 -8.93 -2.69
CA SER A 66 27.16 -9.67 -1.42
C SER A 66 27.61 -8.97 -0.10
N ARG A 67 27.07 -9.50 1.03
CA ARG A 67 27.52 -9.58 2.45
C ARG A 67 26.80 -8.61 3.41
N THR A 68 26.07 -9.05 4.46
CA THR A 68 26.65 -9.70 5.66
C THR A 68 25.55 -10.39 6.52
N ILE A 69 25.43 -11.71 6.32
CA ILE A 69 25.00 -12.86 7.15
C ILE A 69 23.93 -12.71 8.27
N VAL A 70 23.89 -11.69 9.12
CA VAL A 70 22.82 -11.58 10.16
C VAL A 70 21.54 -10.98 9.58
N ARG A 71 21.66 -10.17 8.53
CA ARG A 71 20.53 -9.64 7.76
C ARG A 71 19.79 -10.72 6.95
N GLN A 72 20.45 -11.81 6.57
CA GLN A 72 19.94 -12.83 5.64
C GLN A 72 18.79 -13.69 6.19
N LEU A 73 18.68 -13.87 7.51
CA LEU A 73 17.61 -14.70 8.09
C LEU A 73 16.28 -13.95 8.20
N VAL A 74 16.32 -12.64 8.43
CA VAL A 74 15.13 -11.77 8.43
C VAL A 74 14.83 -11.25 7.01
N MET A 75 15.87 -10.98 6.20
CA MET A 75 15.70 -10.62 4.79
C MET A 75 15.24 -11.79 3.94
N GLY A 76 15.62 -13.04 4.22
CA GLY A 76 15.21 -14.20 3.39
C GLY A 76 13.70 -14.45 3.35
N ALA A 77 12.95 -14.04 4.39
CA ALA A 77 11.49 -14.07 4.39
C ALA A 77 10.85 -12.90 3.62
N ILE A 78 11.57 -11.78 3.46
CA ILE A 78 11.11 -10.56 2.78
C ILE A 78 11.64 -10.47 1.32
N GLU A 79 12.78 -11.10 1.02
CA GLU A 79 13.48 -11.20 -0.28
C GLU A 79 12.83 -12.22 -1.22
N SER A 80 12.07 -13.18 -0.69
CA SER A 80 11.29 -14.12 -1.49
C SER A 80 10.02 -13.51 -2.09
N ILE A 81 9.75 -12.23 -1.80
CA ILE A 81 8.69 -11.44 -2.45
C ILE A 81 9.31 -10.79 -3.69
N PRO A 82 9.21 -11.40 -4.90
CA PRO A 82 9.76 -10.84 -6.12
C PRO A 82 9.39 -9.37 -6.30
N LEU A 83 10.27 -8.58 -6.91
CA LEU A 83 10.11 -7.14 -7.21
C LEU A 83 8.75 -6.80 -7.85
N LYS A 84 8.12 -7.77 -8.54
CA LYS A 84 6.76 -7.71 -9.09
C LYS A 84 5.62 -7.68 -8.06
N LEU A 85 5.86 -8.00 -6.80
CA LEU A 85 4.84 -8.08 -5.74
C LEU A 85 4.77 -6.81 -4.87
N ARG A 86 5.78 -5.93 -4.89
CA ARG A 86 5.78 -4.68 -4.10
C ARG A 86 5.16 -3.49 -4.82
N SER A 87 5.32 -3.40 -6.14
CA SER A 87 4.56 -2.46 -6.99
C SER A 87 3.03 -2.67 -6.84
N PRO A 88 2.51 -3.91 -6.80
CA PRO A 88 1.14 -4.20 -6.44
C PRO A 88 0.69 -3.66 -5.09
N VAL A 89 1.55 -3.62 -4.06
CA VAL A 89 1.14 -3.08 -2.75
C VAL A 89 0.88 -1.58 -2.87
N ALA A 90 1.78 -0.81 -3.50
CA ALA A 90 1.56 0.62 -3.74
C ALA A 90 0.33 0.86 -4.64
N LEU A 91 0.15 0.07 -5.69
CA LEU A 91 -1.01 0.15 -6.58
C LEU A 91 -2.31 -0.28 -5.90
N THR A 92 -2.27 -1.22 -4.96
CA THR A 92 -3.43 -1.64 -4.14
C THR A 92 -3.81 -0.55 -3.15
N LEU A 93 -2.82 0.09 -2.51
CA LEU A 93 -3.06 1.28 -1.68
C LEU A 93 -3.66 2.41 -2.51
N LEU A 94 -3.23 2.56 -3.76
CA LEU A 94 -3.74 3.56 -4.69
C LEU A 94 -5.17 3.24 -5.14
N ALA A 95 -5.47 1.98 -5.43
CA ALA A 95 -6.79 1.50 -5.83
C ALA A 95 -7.88 1.82 -4.80
N ALA A 96 -7.53 1.87 -3.51
CA ALA A 96 -8.45 2.29 -2.45
C ALA A 96 -9.01 3.71 -2.63
N TYR A 97 -8.34 4.56 -3.42
CA TYR A 97 -8.73 5.96 -3.66
C TYR A 97 -9.15 6.24 -5.10
N VAL A 98 -9.38 5.22 -5.95
CA VAL A 98 -9.71 5.42 -7.37
C VAL A 98 -10.95 6.28 -7.61
N ASN A 99 -11.88 6.32 -6.65
CA ASN A 99 -13.10 7.13 -6.70
C ASN A 99 -12.97 8.48 -5.98
N HIS A 100 -11.78 8.82 -5.49
CA HIS A 100 -11.53 10.10 -4.81
C HIS A 100 -11.50 11.24 -5.84
N PRO A 101 -12.10 12.42 -5.57
CA PRO A 101 -12.17 13.53 -6.53
C PRO A 101 -10.80 14.01 -7.02
N ASP A 102 -9.81 14.03 -6.13
CA ASP A 102 -8.43 14.43 -6.47
C ASP A 102 -7.59 13.27 -7.07
N PHE A 103 -8.19 12.12 -7.38
CA PHE A 103 -7.43 10.99 -7.92
C PHE A 103 -6.94 11.31 -9.34
N PRO A 104 -5.62 11.28 -9.61
CA PRO A 104 -5.11 11.59 -10.94
C PRO A 104 -5.59 10.57 -11.99
N PRO A 105 -6.26 11.01 -13.07
CA PRO A 105 -6.85 10.11 -14.05
C PRO A 105 -5.82 9.24 -14.77
N GLU A 106 -4.58 9.73 -14.93
CA GLU A 106 -3.47 9.01 -15.54
C GLU A 106 -3.08 7.74 -14.77
N TRP A 107 -3.38 7.67 -13.47
CA TRP A 107 -3.07 6.50 -12.65
C TRP A 107 -4.16 5.44 -12.67
N LYS A 108 -5.33 5.75 -13.23
CA LYS A 108 -6.45 4.79 -13.32
C LYS A 108 -6.07 3.58 -14.17
N GLY A 109 -5.37 3.80 -15.29
CA GLY A 109 -4.88 2.72 -16.14
C GLY A 109 -3.92 1.76 -15.42
N LEU A 110 -3.14 2.26 -14.46
CA LEU A 110 -2.23 1.43 -13.64
C LEU A 110 -3.01 0.52 -12.68
N VAL A 111 -4.12 1.03 -12.12
CA VAL A 111 -5.01 0.26 -11.24
C VAL A 111 -5.78 -0.80 -12.04
N ASP A 112 -6.26 -0.44 -13.23
CA ASP A 112 -6.98 -1.36 -14.12
C ASP A 112 -6.07 -2.51 -14.60
N GLU A 113 -4.81 -2.21 -14.97
CA GLU A 113 -3.81 -3.22 -15.35
C GLU A 113 -3.51 -4.20 -14.19
N LEU A 114 -3.39 -3.69 -12.96
CA LEU A 114 -3.21 -4.52 -11.78
C LEU A 114 -4.40 -5.48 -11.57
N ALA A 115 -5.63 -4.99 -11.76
CA ALA A 115 -6.83 -5.80 -11.61
C ALA A 115 -6.91 -6.92 -12.66
N GLU A 116 -6.55 -6.62 -13.91
CA GLU A 116 -6.48 -7.61 -14.98
C GLU A 116 -5.44 -8.70 -14.72
N ASP A 117 -4.25 -8.32 -14.24
CA ASP A 117 -3.20 -9.28 -13.92
C ASP A 117 -3.56 -10.17 -12.73
N GLY A 118 -4.26 -9.63 -11.73
CA GLY A 118 -4.86 -10.42 -10.65
C GLY A 118 -5.87 -11.44 -11.16
N ALA A 119 -6.78 -11.03 -12.05
CA ALA A 119 -7.78 -11.92 -12.64
C ALA A 119 -7.15 -13.04 -13.48
N ARG A 120 -6.09 -12.72 -14.26
CA ARG A 120 -5.34 -13.71 -15.05
C ARG A 120 -4.59 -14.71 -14.17
N ALA A 121 -4.06 -14.27 -13.02
CA ALA A 121 -3.37 -15.16 -12.07
C ALA A 121 -4.35 -16.12 -11.39
N GLN A 122 -5.53 -15.63 -11.00
CA GLN A 122 -6.59 -16.45 -10.41
C GLN A 122 -7.06 -17.55 -11.38
N ALA A 123 -7.36 -17.19 -12.64
CA ALA A 123 -7.81 -18.14 -13.66
C ALA A 123 -6.79 -19.24 -14.02
N ARG A 124 -5.50 -19.03 -13.73
CA ARG A 124 -4.45 -20.05 -13.88
C ARG A 124 -4.35 -21.01 -12.70
N THR A 125 -4.84 -20.60 -11.53
CA THR A 125 -4.79 -21.39 -10.29
C THR A 125 -6.01 -22.31 -10.19
N ASP A 126 -7.12 -21.95 -10.85
CA ASP A 126 -8.37 -22.71 -10.90
C ASP A 126 -8.41 -23.76 -12.04
N ARG A 127 -7.29 -24.03 -12.72
CA ARG A 127 -7.17 -24.97 -13.86
C ARG A 127 -6.24 -26.13 -13.53
#